data_AF-A0A151SF16-F1
#
_entry.id   AF-A0A151SF16-F1
#
_cell.length_a   1.000
_cell.length_b   1.000
_cell.length_c   1.000
_cell.angle_alpha   90.00
_cell.angle_beta   90.00
_cell.angle_gamma   90.00
#
_symmetry.space_group_name_H-M   'P 1'
#
loop_
_entity.id
_entity.type
_entity.pdbx_description
1 polymer ?
#
loop_
_entity_poly.entity_id
_entity_poly.type
_entity_poly.pdbx_seq_one_letter_code
_entity_poly.pdbx_strand_id
1 'polypeptide(L)' 'VQMLLKEFDDLFPLEVPSGFTPLGGIEHQIDLILGASLPNRPAYRTNLPETKEIESQVDNLLKKG' A
#
# COMPACT_ATOMS: atom_id res chain seq x y z
N VAL A 1 16.14 12.60 -24.76
CA VAL A 1 15.04 12.52 -23.76
C VAL A 1 14.24 11.24 -23.91
N GLN A 2 13.72 10.91 -25.09
CA GLN A 2 12.86 9.72 -25.27
C GLN A 2 13.55 8.37 -25.02
N MET A 3 14.85 8.24 -25.34
CA MET A 3 15.65 7.07 -24.96
C MET A 3 15.83 6.94 -23.45
N LEU A 4 16.05 8.06 -22.76
CA LEU A 4 16.27 8.09 -21.31
C LEU A 4 15.00 7.66 -20.56
N LEU A 5 13.84 8.14 -20.99
CA LEU A 5 12.56 7.73 -20.40
C LEU A 5 12.30 6.23 -20.56
N LYS A 6 12.71 5.65 -21.70
CA LYS A 6 12.58 4.22 -21.95
C LYS A 6 13.55 3.36 -21.13
N GLU A 7 14.69 3.92 -20.73
CA GLU A 7 15.71 3.26 -19.91
C GLU A 7 15.30 3.17 -18.43
N PHE A 8 14.46 4.09 -17.95
CA PHE A 8 14.00 4.19 -16.56
C PHE A 8 12.48 4.01 -16.41
N ASP A 9 11.85 3.33 -17.36
CA ASP A 9 10.39 3.08 -17.36
C ASP A 9 9.95 2.28 -16.12
N ASP A 10 10.86 1.47 -15.57
CA ASP A 10 10.70 0.69 -14.34
C ASP A 10 10.77 1.53 -13.05
N LEU A 11 11.40 2.70 -13.08
CA LEU A 11 11.46 3.61 -11.92
C LEU A 11 10.19 4.44 -11.73
N PHE A 12 9.37 4.58 -12.78
CA PHE A 12 8.14 5.37 -12.76
C PHE A 12 6.93 4.56 -13.27
N PRO A 13 6.62 3.41 -12.66
CA PRO A 13 5.53 2.59 -13.14
C PRO A 13 4.20 3.33 -12.92
N LEU A 14 3.32 3.26 -13.92
CA LEU A 14 1.96 3.83 -13.87
C LEU A 14 1.10 3.21 -12.77
N GLU A 15 1.40 1.95 -12.41
CA GLU A 15 0.75 1.23 -11.32
C GLU A 15 1.80 0.60 -10.41
N VAL A 16 1.48 0.50 -9.11
CA VAL A 16 2.34 -0.25 -8.16
C VAL A 16 2.46 -1.70 -8.64
N PRO A 17 3.68 -2.21 -8.89
CA PRO A 17 3.90 -3.57 -9.35
C PRO A 17 3.37 -4.59 -8.33
N SER A 18 2.89 -5.74 -8.82
CA SER A 18 2.41 -6.81 -7.96
C SER A 18 3.57 -7.54 -7.28
N GLY A 19 3.37 -7.94 -6.02
CA GLY A 19 4.37 -8.57 -5.18
C GLY A 19 5.09 -7.60 -4.26
N PHE A 20 5.68 -8.14 -3.19
CA PHE A 20 6.60 -7.39 -2.36
C PHE A 20 7.78 -6.91 -3.20
N THR A 21 8.27 -5.70 -2.92
CA THR A 21 9.61 -5.33 -3.34
C THR A 21 10.55 -6.49 -2.99
N PRO A 22 11.51 -6.85 -3.87
CA PRO A 22 12.55 -7.82 -3.51
C PRO A 22 13.05 -7.43 -2.12
N LEU A 23 13.27 -8.39 -1.20
CA LEU A 23 13.75 -8.18 0.17
C LEU A 23 14.96 -7.23 0.19
N GLY A 24 14.70 -5.94 0.04
CA GLY A 24 15.63 -4.86 0.30
C GLY A 24 15.87 -4.97 1.78
N GLY A 25 17.14 -4.98 2.19
CA GLY A 25 17.56 -5.39 3.53
C GLY A 25 17.09 -4.48 4.69
N ILE A 26 15.97 -3.78 4.54
CA ILE A 26 15.35 -2.89 5.52
C ILE A 26 13.95 -3.43 5.83
N GLU A 27 13.87 -4.22 6.89
CA GLU A 27 12.62 -4.58 7.53
C GLU A 27 12.16 -3.40 8.39
N HIS A 28 10.89 -3.00 8.27
CA HIS A 28 10.32 -1.93 9.10
C HIS A 28 9.87 -2.53 10.43
N GLN A 29 10.62 -2.25 11.49
CA GLN A 29 10.23 -2.65 12.85
C GLN A 29 9.30 -1.59 13.47
N ILE A 30 8.19 -2.04 14.05
CA ILE A 30 7.30 -1.19 14.86
C ILE A 30 7.66 -1.40 16.33
N ASP A 31 8.36 -0.44 16.92
CA ASP A 31 8.70 -0.47 18.34
C ASP A 31 7.48 -0.09 19.20
N LEU A 32 7.12 -0.97 20.14
CA LEU A 32 6.07 -0.72 21.12
C LEU A 32 6.69 -0.38 22.47
N ILE A 33 6.19 0.66 23.13
CA ILE A 33 6.51 0.93 24.52
C ILE A 33 5.80 -0.09 25.42
N LEU A 34 6.48 -0.53 26.49
CA LEU A 34 5.88 -1.45 27.47
C LEU A 34 4.62 -0.82 28.08
N GLY A 35 3.50 -1.55 28.04
CA GLY A 35 2.20 -1.07 28.50
C GLY A 35 1.36 -0.34 27.44
N ALA A 36 1.84 -0.20 26.20
CA ALA A 36 1.03 0.30 25.10
C ALA A 36 -0.13 -0.66 24.76
N SER A 37 -1.33 -0.13 24.63
CA SER A 37 -2.47 -0.84 24.06
C SER A 37 -2.62 -0.50 22.57
N LEU A 38 -2.80 -1.50 21.72
CA LEU A 38 -3.14 -1.26 20.31
C LEU A 38 -4.51 -0.56 20.20
N PRO A 39 -4.65 0.49 19.37
CA PRO A 39 -5.93 1.14 19.18
C PRO A 39 -6.89 0.22 18.43
N ASN A 40 -8.04 -0.08 19.02
CA ASN A 40 -9.15 -0.78 18.37
C ASN A 40 -10.39 0.11 18.39
N ARG A 41 -10.50 1.01 17.42
CA ARG A 41 -11.64 1.92 17.28
C ARG A 41 -12.62 1.36 16.26
N PRO A 42 -13.94 1.57 16.44
CA PRO A 42 -14.90 1.22 15.40
C PRO A 42 -14.58 1.98 14.12
N ALA A 43 -14.91 1.39 12.98
CA ALA A 43 -14.79 2.06 11.69
C ALA A 43 -15.60 3.36 11.68
N TYR A 44 -15.09 4.38 11.00
CA TYR A 44 -15.83 5.61 10.75
C TYR A 44 -17.04 5.33 9.84
N ARG A 45 -18.10 6.12 10.00
CA ARG A 45 -19.26 6.04 9.10
C ARG A 45 -18.88 6.62 7.74
N THR A 46 -19.21 5.89 6.69
CA THR A 46 -19.05 6.26 5.29
C THR A 46 -20.40 6.26 4.58
N ASN A 47 -20.52 6.97 3.47
CA ASN A 47 -21.68 6.89 2.59
C ASN A 47 -21.53 5.72 1.58
N LEU A 48 -22.60 5.43 0.83
CA LEU A 48 -22.60 4.33 -0.14
C LEU A 48 -21.49 4.42 -1.22
N PRO A 49 -21.25 5.57 -1.89
CA PRO A 49 -20.18 5.64 -2.88
C PRO A 49 -18.78 5.48 -2.26
N GLU A 50 -18.53 6.03 -1.07
CA GLU A 50 -17.26 5.86 -0.37
C GLU A 50 -17.00 4.40 0.02
N THR A 51 -18.00 3.70 0.56
CA THR A 51 -17.84 2.29 0.91
C THR A 51 -17.46 1.44 -0.31
N LYS A 52 -18.09 1.66 -1.47
CA LYS A 52 -17.77 0.94 -2.71
C LYS A 52 -16.36 1.23 -3.20
N GLU A 53 -15.91 2.47 -3.09
CA GLU A 53 -14.55 2.85 -3.47
C GLU A 53 -13.52 2.20 -2.55
N ILE A 54 -13.77 2.21 -1.23
CA ILE A 54 -12.91 1.55 -0.25
C ILE A 54 -12.83 0.04 -0.51
N GLU A 55 -13.97 -0.62 -0.75
CA GLU A 55 -14.01 -2.05 -1.10
C GLU A 55 -13.20 -2.36 -2.36
N SER A 56 -13.35 -1.56 -3.42
CA SER A 56 -12.60 -1.71 -4.68
C SER A 56 -11.09 -1.58 -4.46
N GLN A 57 -10.66 -0.59 -3.67
CA GLN A 57 -9.25 -0.38 -3.36
C GLN A 57 -8.67 -1.50 -2.50
N VAL A 58 -9.41 -1.96 -1.48
CA VAL A 58 -9.00 -3.09 -0.63
C VAL A 58 -8.85 -4.36 -1.46
N ASP A 59 -9.81 -4.66 -2.36
CA ASP A 59 -9.72 -5.80 -3.27
C ASP A 59 -8.52 -5.70 -4.23
N ASN A 60 -8.18 -4.50 -4.70
CA ASN A 60 -6.99 -4.28 -5.52
C ASN A 60 -5.71 -4.59 -4.73
N LEU A 61 -5.61 -4.10 -3.50
CA LEU A 61 -4.47 -4.34 -2.62
C LEU A 61 -4.32 -5.83 -2.29
N LEU A 62 -5.41 -6.53 -1.95
CA LEU A 62 -5.40 -7.96 -1.67
C LEU A 62 -4.94 -8.80 -2.86
N LYS A 63 -5.21 -8.36 -4.10
CA LYS A 63 -4.72 -9.02 -5.32
C LYS A 63 -3.22 -8.79 -5.56
N LYS A 64 -2.67 -7.68 -5.06
CA LYS A 64 -1.25 -7.33 -5.22
C LYS A 64 -0.34 -8.00 -4.20
N GLY A 65 -0.89 -8.41 -3.05
CA GLY A 65 -0.18 -9.10 -1.98
C GLY A 65 0.66 -8.15 -1.16
#